data_AF-A0A925T4C4-F1
#
_entry.id   AF-A0A925T4C4-F1
#
_cell.length_a   1.000
_cell.length_b   1.000
_cell.length_c   1.000
_cell.angle_alpha   90.00
_cell.angle_beta   90.00
_cell.angle_gamma   90.00
#
_symmetry.space_group_name_H-M   'P 1'
#
loop_
_entity.id
_entity.type
_entity.pdbx_description
1 polymer ?
#
loop_
_entity_poly.entity_id
_entity_poly.type
_entity_poly.pdbx_seq_one_letter_code
_entity_poly.pdbx_strand_id
1 'polypeptide(L)'
;MNIISKILIAIGLFITVAGNFATYYGIRTAVNGMIDSAASGIGTIAWGMDSAYFYSVVSLVGCFILIVGLALAALSKKQPSSI
;
A
#
# COMPACT_ATOMS: atom_id res chain seq x y z
N MET A 1 3.78 7.23 23.76
CA MET A 1 3.69 6.49 22.47
C MET A 1 4.97 5.67 22.31
N ASN A 2 4.86 4.34 22.40
CA ASN A 2 5.99 3.41 22.39
C ASN A 2 6.76 3.48 21.05
N ILE A 3 8.09 3.32 21.07
CA ILE A 3 8.94 3.31 19.87
C ILE A 3 8.45 2.32 18.81
N ILE A 4 7.93 1.16 19.23
CA ILE A 4 7.38 0.13 18.34
C ILE A 4 6.19 0.69 17.54
N SER A 5 5.27 1.40 18.19
CA SER A 5 4.11 2.00 17.51
C SER A 5 4.51 3.06 16.49
N LYS A 6 5.57 3.84 16.77
CA LYS A 6 6.12 4.83 15.83
C LYS A 6 6.68 4.16 14.57
N ILE A 7 7.45 3.09 14.76
CA ILE A 7 8.06 2.34 13.67
C ILE A 7 7.00 1.69 12.79
N LEU A 8 5.99 1.05 13.39
CA LEU A 8 4.89 0.44 12.64
C LEU A 8 4.11 1.46 11.82
N ILE A 9 3.81 2.64 12.39
CA ILE A 9 3.14 3.72 11.65
C ILE A 9 4.01 4.18 10.47
N ALA A 10 5.31 4.40 10.68
CA ALA A 10 6.19 4.86 9.61
C ALA A 10 6.32 3.83 8.47
N ILE A 11 6.54 2.55 8.82
CA ILE A 11 6.67 1.46 7.85
C ILE A 11 5.36 1.23 7.11
N GLY A 12 4.24 1.15 7.83
CA GLY A 12 2.93 0.96 7.22
C GLY A 12 2.61 2.10 6.24
N LEU A 13 2.88 3.34 6.62
CA LEU A 13 2.65 4.51 5.76
C LEU A 13 3.49 4.43 4.48
N PHE A 14 4.77 4.10 4.63
CA PHE A 14 5.67 3.97 3.50
C PHE A 14 5.22 2.88 2.53
N ILE A 15 4.87 1.68 3.04
CA ILE A 15 4.40 0.56 2.23
C ILE A 15 3.10 0.92 1.51
N THR A 16 2.13 1.54 2.20
CA THR A 16 0.86 1.96 1.59
C THR A 16 1.08 2.99 0.48
N VAL A 17 1.91 4.02 0.72
CA VAL A 17 2.18 5.05 -0.28
C VAL A 17 2.91 4.46 -1.49
N ALA A 18 3.94 3.64 -1.27
CA ALA A 18 4.68 2.99 -2.34
C ALA A 18 3.80 2.02 -3.14
N GLY A 19 2.98 1.21 -2.46
CA GLY A 19 2.03 0.29 -3.09
C GLY A 19 0.96 1.01 -3.92
N ASN A 20 0.41 2.11 -3.41
CA ASN A 20 -0.54 2.94 -4.17
C ASN A 20 0.10 3.58 -5.41
N PHE A 21 1.34 4.06 -5.28
CA PHE A 21 2.09 4.60 -6.40
C PHE A 21 2.33 3.53 -7.48
N ALA A 22 2.81 2.35 -7.08
CA ALA A 22 3.02 1.23 -8.00
C ALA A 22 1.71 0.75 -8.66
N THR A 23 0.60 0.72 -7.90
CA THR A 23 -0.75 0.43 -8.42
C THR A 23 -1.14 1.44 -9.51
N TYR A 24 -0.90 2.72 -9.28
CA TYR A 24 -1.14 3.76 -10.27
C TYR A 24 -0.32 3.55 -11.55
N TYR A 25 0.96 3.16 -11.45
CA TYR A 25 1.76 2.83 -12.63
C TYR A 25 1.24 1.60 -13.38
N GLY A 26 0.81 0.55 -12.67
CA GLY A 26 0.21 -0.62 -13.29
C GLY A 26 -1.05 -0.25 -14.09
N ILE A 27 -1.95 0.53 -13.50
CA ILE A 27 -3.16 1.04 -14.16
C ILE A 27 -2.78 1.90 -15.37
N ARG A 28 -1.82 2.81 -15.22
CA ARG A 28 -1.36 3.66 -16.33
C ARG A 28 -0.81 2.83 -17.49
N THR A 29 -0.02 1.80 -17.20
CA THR A 29 0.49 0.89 -18.22
C THR A 29 -0.66 0.17 -18.93
N ALA A 30 -1.66 -0.29 -18.18
CA ALA A 30 -2.82 -0.92 -18.79
C ALA A 30 -3.61 0.05 -19.69
N VAL A 31 -3.83 1.28 -19.24
CA VAL A 31 -4.48 2.34 -20.03
C VAL A 31 -3.71 2.63 -21.33
N ASN A 32 -2.39 2.72 -21.27
CA ASN A 32 -1.57 2.90 -22.48
C ASN A 32 -1.73 1.72 -23.44
N GLY A 33 -1.82 0.50 -22.91
CA GLY A 33 -2.10 -0.71 -23.71
C GLY A 33 -3.50 -0.71 -24.35
N MET A 34 -4.49 -0.03 -23.77
CA MET A 34 -5.82 0.13 -24.36
C MET A 34 -5.85 1.11 -25.54
N ILE A 35 -4.91 2.07 -25.56
CA ILE A 35 -4.77 3.04 -26.66
C ILE A 35 -4.11 2.38 -27.87
N ASP A 36 -3.25 1.39 -27.63
CA ASP A 36 -2.53 0.67 -28.68
C ASP A 36 -3.37 -0.50 -29.22
N SER A 37 -3.84 -0.40 -30.47
CA SER A 37 -4.82 -1.34 -31.07
C SER A 37 -4.19 -2.62 -31.64
N ALA A 38 -2.88 -2.81 -31.43
CA ALA A 38 -2.15 -4.00 -31.85
C ALA A 38 -2.23 -5.14 -30.80
N ALA A 39 -1.88 -6.37 -31.18
CA ALA A 39 -1.83 -7.52 -30.26
C ALA A 39 -0.90 -7.29 -29.03
N SER A 40 0.08 -6.39 -29.16
CA SER A 40 0.92 -5.91 -28.06
C SER A 40 0.15 -5.12 -26.99
N GLY A 41 -0.96 -4.47 -27.37
CA GLY A 41 -1.84 -3.73 -26.46
C GLY A 41 -2.46 -4.64 -25.41
N ILE A 42 -2.96 -5.82 -25.81
CA ILE A 42 -3.57 -6.80 -24.89
C ILE A 42 -2.55 -7.31 -23.86
N GLY A 43 -1.32 -7.62 -24.29
CA GLY A 43 -0.26 -8.04 -23.38
C GLY A 43 0.13 -6.95 -22.37
N THR A 44 0.15 -5.70 -22.82
CA THR A 44 0.44 -4.53 -21.98
C THR A 44 -0.68 -4.26 -20.97
N ILE A 45 -1.94 -4.45 -21.37
CA ILE A 45 -3.10 -4.40 -20.48
C ILE A 45 -2.98 -5.47 -19.40
N ALA A 46 -2.76 -6.73 -19.79
CA ALA A 46 -2.67 -7.85 -18.86
C ALA A 46 -1.56 -7.64 -17.83
N TRP A 47 -0.37 -7.24 -18.27
CA TRP A 47 0.76 -6.97 -17.37
C TRP A 47 0.51 -5.78 -16.44
N GLY A 48 -0.04 -4.68 -16.98
CA GLY A 48 -0.39 -3.51 -16.18
C GLY A 48 -1.44 -3.81 -15.11
N MET A 49 -2.48 -4.58 -15.46
CA MET A 49 -3.52 -4.99 -14.53
C MET A 49 -3.03 -5.97 -13.46
N ASP A 50 -2.23 -6.97 -13.84
CA ASP A 50 -1.65 -7.93 -12.89
C ASP A 50 -0.74 -7.23 -11.88
N SER A 51 0.14 -6.36 -12.37
CA SER A 51 0.99 -5.51 -11.55
C SER A 51 0.16 -4.63 -10.60
N ALA A 52 -0.88 -3.95 -11.11
CA ALA A 52 -1.75 -3.12 -10.28
C ALA A 52 -2.47 -3.93 -9.18
N TYR A 53 -2.94 -5.13 -9.50
CA TYR A 53 -3.57 -6.02 -8.53
C TYR A 53 -2.59 -6.42 -7.42
N PHE A 54 -1.39 -6.88 -7.80
CA PHE A 54 -0.36 -7.26 -6.84
C PHE A 54 0.00 -6.10 -5.88
N TYR A 55 0.26 -4.92 -6.41
CA TYR A 55 0.62 -3.76 -5.59
C TYR A 55 -0.54 -3.22 -4.75
N SER A 56 -1.78 -3.42 -5.19
CA SER A 56 -2.97 -3.13 -4.38
C SER A 56 -3.02 -4.01 -3.13
N VAL A 57 -2.73 -5.31 -3.26
CA VAL A 57 -2.63 -6.23 -2.11
C VAL A 57 -1.48 -5.83 -1.18
N VAL A 58 -0.32 -5.46 -1.73
CA VAL A 58 0.81 -4.94 -0.93
C VAL A 58 0.41 -3.68 -0.15
N SER A 59 -0.32 -2.76 -0.79
CA SER A 59 -0.82 -1.54 -0.15
C SER A 59 -1.78 -1.84 1.00
N LEU A 60 -2.66 -2.84 0.84
CA LEU A 60 -3.56 -3.31 1.90
C LEU A 60 -2.79 -3.86 3.11
N VAL A 61 -1.70 -4.59 2.89
CA VAL A 61 -0.82 -5.04 3.98
C VAL A 61 -0.19 -3.85 4.70
N GLY A 62 0.26 -2.83 3.97
CA GLY A 62 0.72 -1.57 4.56
C GLY A 62 -0.35 -0.90 5.44
N CYS A 63 -1.60 -0.86 4.97
CA CYS A 63 -2.74 -0.31 5.70
C CYS A 63 -3.01 -1.11 6.99
N PHE A 64 -2.89 -2.43 6.95
CA PHE A 64 -3.03 -3.25 8.15
C PHE A 64 -1.94 -2.93 9.19
N ILE A 65 -0.69 -2.81 8.76
CA ILE A 65 0.43 -2.43 9.63
C ILE A 65 0.20 -1.05 10.26
N LEU A 66 -0.30 -0.08 9.47
CA LEU A 66 -0.70 1.25 9.96
C LEU A 66 -1.74 1.15 11.07
N ILE A 67 -2.82 0.39 10.84
CA ILE A 67 -3.91 0.23 11.80
C ILE A 67 -3.37 -0.36 13.11
N VAL A 68 -2.52 -1.39 13.04
CA VAL A 68 -1.90 -1.98 14.23
C VAL A 68 -1.02 -0.96 14.96
N GLY A 69 -0.19 -0.21 14.24
CA GLY A 69 0.65 0.84 14.83
C GLY A 69 -0.16 1.94 15.53
N LEU A 70 -1.26 2.39 14.90
CA LEU A 70 -2.17 3.39 15.45
C LEU A 70 -2.93 2.85 16.68
N ALA A 71 -3.39 1.60 16.65
CA ALA A 71 -4.05 0.96 17.79
C ALA A 71 -3.10 0.86 19.00
N LEU A 72 -1.85 0.43 18.79
CA LEU A 72 -0.83 0.39 19.84
C LEU A 72 -0.51 1.78 20.40
N ALA A 73 -0.46 2.80 19.54
CA ALA A 73 -0.27 4.19 19.96
C ALA A 73 -1.44 4.69 20.83
N ALA A 74 -2.67 4.32 20.49
CA ALA A 74 -3.87 4.69 21.24
C ALA A 74 -3.94 3.98 22.60
N LEU A 75 -3.62 2.69 22.65
CA LEU A 75 -3.59 1.91 23.90
C LEU A 75 -2.49 2.40 24.85
N SER A 76 -1.30 2.74 24.33
CA SER A 76 -0.22 3.28 25.16
C SER A 76 -0.45 4.71 25.64
N LYS A 77 -1.50 5.42 25.17
CA LYS A 77 -1.99 6.66 25.80
C LYS A 77 -2.97 6.39 26.95
N LYS A 78 -3.61 5.22 27.00
CA LYS A 78 -4.61 4.86 28.01
C LYS A 78 -4.01 4.17 29.25
N GLN A 79 -2.74 3.78 29.22
CA GLN A 79 -2.08 3.20 30.38
C GLN A 79 -1.73 4.33 31.36
N PRO A 80 -2.41 4.45 32.53
CA PRO A 80 -1.98 5.39 33.55
C PRO A 80 -0.57 4.97 33.98
N SER A 81 0.34 5.94 34.11
CA SER A 81 1.62 5.71 34.76
C SER A 81 1.35 5.28 36.20
N SER A 82 1.36 3.97 36.45
CA SER A 82 1.43 3.46 37.82
C SER A 82 2.80 3.82 38.37
N ILE A 83 2.77 4.77 39.31
CA ILE A 83 3.69 5.07 40.42
C ILE A 83 5.02 4.31 40.38
#